data_AF-A0AA47NNC2-F1
#
_entry.id   AF-A0AA47NNC2-F1
#
_cell.length_a   1.000
_cell.length_b   1.000
_cell.length_c   1.000
_cell.angle_alpha   90.00
_cell.angle_beta   90.00
_cell.angle_gamma   90.00
#
_symmetry.space_group_name_H-M   'P 1'
#
loop_
_entity.id
_entity.type
_entity.pdbx_description
1 polymer ?
#
loop_
_entity_poly.entity_id
_entity_poly.type
_entity_poly.pdbx_seq_one_letter_code
_entity_poly.pdbx_strand_id
1 'polypeptide(L)'
;MKGVDLLDQMVGYYQIHHRSTKWWRRLFFYFLSVAGYNAFVAARSVGGPEWKYRRTGYKDWLEDLSQELIVPVTARSAPCVLPTTPTVASADHDLAQIFTKRKTAGSVL
;
A
#
# COMPACT_ATOMS: atom_id res chain seq x y z
N MET A 1 21.13 22.65 20.60
CA MET A 1 21.76 21.83 19.54
C MET A 1 21.53 20.34 19.82
N LYS A 2 20.32 19.82 19.56
CA LYS A 2 19.95 18.40 19.81
C LYS A 2 19.24 17.73 18.63
N GLY A 3 19.13 18.43 17.50
CA GLY A 3 18.39 17.95 16.33
C GLY A 3 19.10 16.81 15.61
N VAL A 4 20.43 16.87 15.53
CA VAL A 4 21.26 15.83 14.90
C VAL A 4 21.20 14.53 15.70
N ASP A 5 21.30 14.60 17.03
CA ASP A 5 21.22 13.42 17.91
C ASP A 5 19.87 12.71 17.78
N LEU A 6 18.78 13.48 17.64
CA LEU A 6 17.45 12.92 17.48
C LEU A 6 17.30 12.20 16.12
N LEU A 7 17.81 12.80 15.05
CA LEU A 7 17.83 12.15 13.74
C LEU A 7 18.69 10.87 13.77
N ASP A 8 19.88 10.92 14.36
CA ASP A 8 20.76 9.75 14.45
C ASP A 8 20.11 8.61 15.24
N GLN A 9 19.45 8.95 16.35
CA GLN A 9 18.67 8.00 17.14
C GLN A 9 17.52 7.38 16.33
N MET A 10 16.77 8.18 15.56
CA MET A 10 15.64 7.68 14.77
C MET A 10 16.09 6.84 13.58
N VAL A 11 17.16 7.26 12.89
CA VAL A 11 17.74 6.50 11.78
C VAL A 11 18.32 5.18 12.27
N GLY A 12 18.96 5.16 13.44
CA GLY A 12 19.44 3.93 14.08
C GLY A 12 18.31 3.00 14.51
N TYR A 13 17.21 3.53 15.05
CA TYR A 13 16.09 2.72 15.54
C TYR A 13 15.25 2.09 14.41
N TYR A 14 15.05 2.81 13.30
CA TYR A 14 14.26 2.35 12.15
C TYR A 14 15.14 2.01 10.94
N GLN A 15 16.34 1.50 11.19
CA GLN A 15 17.33 1.25 10.16
C GLN A 15 16.89 0.14 9.19
N ILE A 16 16.99 0.42 7.88
CA ILE A 16 16.76 -0.59 6.85
C ILE A 16 18.01 -1.46 6.72
N HIS A 17 18.00 -2.62 7.38
CA HIS A 17 19.10 -3.58 7.34
C HIS A 17 19.08 -4.39 6.05
N HIS A 18 19.83 -3.93 5.05
CA HIS A 18 20.00 -4.65 3.78
C HIS A 18 21.41 -5.26 3.69
N ARG A 19 21.51 -6.60 3.61
CA ARG A 19 22.79 -7.28 3.34
C ARG A 19 23.20 -7.03 1.88
N SER A 20 24.28 -6.30 1.67
CA SER A 20 24.87 -6.13 0.34
C SER A 20 26.39 -6.14 0.37
N THR A 21 27.00 -6.70 -0.67
CA THR A 21 28.44 -6.66 -0.93
C THR A 21 28.90 -5.30 -1.49
N LYS A 22 27.97 -4.49 -2.02
CA LYS A 22 28.24 -3.17 -2.60
C LYS A 22 28.13 -2.09 -1.52
N TRP A 23 29.25 -1.44 -1.18
CA TRP A 23 29.33 -0.43 -0.11
C TRP A 23 28.35 0.74 -0.31
N TRP A 24 28.12 1.17 -1.56
CA TRP A 24 27.24 2.30 -1.88
C TRP A 24 25.78 2.06 -1.47
N ARG A 25 25.34 0.80 -1.40
CA ARG A 25 23.95 0.50 -1.02
C ARG A 25 23.66 0.91 0.41
N ARG A 26 24.65 0.80 1.30
CA ARG A 26 24.52 1.26 2.68
C ARG A 26 24.25 2.78 2.72
N LEU A 27 24.98 3.55 1.92
CA LEU A 27 24.76 5.00 1.83
C LEU A 27 23.39 5.33 1.26
N PHE A 28 22.95 4.61 0.22
CA PHE A 28 21.62 4.82 -0.37
C PHE A 28 20.50 4.63 0.67
N PHE A 29 20.52 3.51 1.41
CA PHE A 29 19.51 3.26 2.44
C PHE A 29 19.60 4.25 3.60
N TYR A 30 20.80 4.69 3.97
CA TYR A 30 20.98 5.75 4.96
C TYR A 30 20.34 7.06 4.50
N PHE A 31 20.60 7.51 3.26
CA PHE A 31 19.97 8.71 2.72
C PHE A 31 18.46 8.59 2.63
N LEU A 32 17.94 7.41 2.30
CA LEU A 32 16.50 7.16 2.28
C LEU A 32 15.88 7.32 3.68
N SER A 33 16.51 6.76 4.71
CA SER A 33 16.06 6.90 6.10
C SER A 33 16.13 8.37 6.58
N VAL A 34 17.20 9.10 6.24
CA VAL A 34 17.35 10.53 6.55
C VAL A 34 16.29 11.38 5.84
N ALA A 35 16.05 11.12 4.55
CA ALA A 35 15.03 11.82 3.77
C ALA A 35 13.63 11.58 4.35
N GLY A 36 13.32 10.34 4.75
CA GLY A 36 12.08 10.00 5.44
C GLY A 36 11.91 10.81 6.72
N TYR A 37 12.91 10.84 7.60
CA TYR A 37 12.82 11.61 8.84
C TYR A 37 12.68 13.12 8.59
N ASN A 38 13.40 13.67 7.61
CA ASN A 38 13.27 15.09 7.25
C ASN A 38 11.88 15.43 6.71
N ALA A 39 11.30 14.56 5.89
CA ALA A 39 9.92 14.72 5.42
C ALA A 39 8.90 14.62 6.57
N PHE A 40 9.13 13.78 7.58
CA PHE A 40 8.32 13.76 8.80
C PHE A 40 8.39 15.07 9.57
N VAL A 41 9.59 15.65 9.73
CA VAL A 41 9.76 16.96 10.39
C VAL A 41 9.09 18.08 9.60
N ALA A 42 9.15 18.03 8.26
CA ALA A 42 8.44 18.98 7.41
C ALA A 42 6.91 18.81 7.49
N ALA A 43 6.40 17.57 7.47
CA ALA A 43 4.98 17.30 7.64
C ALA A 43 4.47 17.77 9.02
N ARG A 44 5.29 17.61 10.06
CA ARG A 44 5.02 18.11 11.41
C ARG A 44 4.84 19.62 11.47
N SER A 45 5.72 20.36 10.78
CA SER A 45 5.70 21.82 10.84
C SER A 45 4.47 22.40 10.14
N VAL A 46 3.96 21.71 9.12
CA VAL A 46 2.76 22.10 8.38
C VAL A 46 1.47 21.61 9.04
N GLY A 47 1.47 20.42 9.66
CA GLY A 47 0.26 19.68 10.05
C GLY A 47 -0.62 20.28 11.17
N GLY A 48 -0.22 21.38 11.81
CA GLY A 48 -1.05 22.04 12.83
C GLY A 48 -1.42 21.14 14.04
N PRO A 49 -2.35 21.58 14.91
CA PRO A 49 -2.75 20.87 16.13
C PRO A 49 -3.32 19.47 15.88
N GLU A 50 -4.09 19.31 14.79
CA GLU A 50 -4.81 18.09 14.40
C GLU A 50 -3.94 17.08 13.64
N TRP A 51 -2.62 17.28 13.58
CA TRP A 51 -1.75 16.38 12.83
C TRP A 51 -1.79 14.95 13.38
N LYS A 52 -2.22 13.99 12.52
CA LYS A 52 -2.39 12.56 12.82
C LYS A 52 -1.23 11.95 13.61
N TYR A 53 0.01 12.27 13.25
CA TYR A 53 1.20 11.63 13.83
C TYR A 53 1.81 12.36 15.03
N ARG A 54 1.11 13.39 15.55
CA ARG A 54 1.56 14.15 16.72
C ARG A 54 1.69 13.29 17.98
N ARG A 55 0.84 12.25 18.13
CA ARG A 55 0.83 11.34 19.30
C ARG A 55 1.47 9.99 19.02
N THR A 56 1.39 9.50 17.80
CA THR A 56 1.91 8.18 17.40
C THR A 56 3.39 8.20 17.04
N GLY A 57 3.90 9.33 16.53
CA GLY A 57 5.32 9.53 16.26
C GLY A 57 5.76 9.03 14.88
N TYR A 58 7.08 8.87 14.72
CA TYR A 58 7.71 8.64 13.42
C TYR A 58 7.41 7.27 12.81
N LYS A 59 7.26 6.22 13.63
CA LYS A 59 7.00 4.85 13.18
C LYS A 59 5.75 4.75 12.32
N ASP A 60 4.62 5.18 12.86
CA ASP A 60 3.32 5.05 12.19
C ASP A 60 3.27 5.92 10.93
N TRP A 61 3.94 7.08 10.95
CA TRP A 61 4.13 7.90 9.75
C TRP A 61 4.91 7.16 8.67
N LEU A 62 5.98 6.46 9.05
CA LEU A 62 6.82 5.71 8.12
C LEU A 62 6.07 4.50 7.53
N GLU A 63 5.26 3.81 8.35
CA GLU A 63 4.40 2.72 7.89
C GLU A 63 3.39 3.21 6.84
N ASP A 64 2.66 4.28 7.15
CA ASP A 64 1.68 4.86 6.22
C ASP A 64 2.35 5.38 4.94
N LEU A 65 3.50 6.07 5.06
CA LEU A 65 4.29 6.50 3.90
C LEU A 65 4.70 5.32 3.01
N SER A 66 5.12 4.22 3.63
CA SER A 66 5.54 3.03 2.88
C SER A 66 4.38 2.41 2.10
N GLN A 67 3.18 2.38 2.68
CA GLN A 67 1.98 1.88 2.01
C GLN A 67 1.58 2.79 0.85
N GLU A 68 1.56 4.11 1.06
CA GLU A 68 1.24 5.10 0.03
C GLU A 68 2.22 5.04 -1.15
N LEU A 69 3.49 4.73 -0.90
CA LEU A 69 4.50 4.62 -1.96
C LEU A 69 4.34 3.31 -2.77
N ILE A 70 3.89 2.23 -2.13
CA ILE A 70 3.74 0.91 -2.77
C ILE A 70 2.49 0.84 -3.65
N VAL A 71 1.35 1.38 -3.20
CA VAL A 71 0.06 1.35 -3.92
C VAL A 71 0.17 1.79 -5.39
N PRO A 72 0.79 2.94 -5.75
CA PRO A 72 0.89 3.36 -7.14
C PRO A 72 1.87 2.50 -7.96
N VAL A 73 2.78 1.78 -7.32
CA VAL A 73 3.73 0.86 -8.00
C VAL A 73 3.04 -0.48 -8.27
N THR A 74 2.28 -1.00 -7.30
CA THR A 74 1.52 -2.26 -7.48
C THR A 74 0.38 -2.09 -8.46
N ALA A 75 -0.32 -0.95 -8.46
CA ALA A 75 -1.35 -0.64 -9.46
C ALA A 75 -0.79 -0.60 -10.89
N ARG A 76 0.45 -0.10 -11.07
CA ARG A 76 1.13 -0.09 -12.37
C ARG A 76 1.72 -1.44 -12.77
N SER A 77 2.11 -2.26 -11.79
CA SER A 77 2.71 -3.58 -12.01
C SER A 77 1.68 -4.70 -12.09
N ALA A 78 0.40 -4.40 -11.86
CA ALA A 78 -0.68 -5.36 -12.01
C ALA A 78 -0.67 -5.89 -13.45
N PRO A 79 -0.66 -7.22 -13.66
CA PRO A 79 -0.85 -7.78 -14.98
C PRO A 79 -2.13 -7.17 -15.56
N CYS A 80 -2.06 -6.62 -16.77
CA CYS A 80 -3.25 -6.25 -17.50
C CYS A 80 -4.01 -7.55 -17.76
N VAL A 81 -4.93 -7.91 -16.86
CA VAL A 81 -5.92 -8.94 -17.12
C VAL A 81 -6.87 -8.30 -18.12
N LEU A 82 -6.46 -8.33 -19.39
CA LEU A 82 -7.38 -8.16 -20.49
C LEU A 82 -8.51 -9.17 -20.25
N PRO A 83 -9.79 -8.78 -20.31
CA PRO A 83 -10.85 -9.75 -20.38
C PRO A 83 -10.58 -10.56 -21.64
N THR A 84 -10.07 -11.77 -21.48
CA THR A 84 -9.91 -12.71 -22.58
C THR A 84 -11.29 -12.88 -23.16
N THR A 85 -11.49 -12.35 -24.36
CA THR A 85 -12.67 -12.60 -25.18
C THR A 85 -12.99 -14.09 -25.13
N PRO A 86 -14.22 -14.50 -24.77
CA PRO A 86 -14.60 -15.90 -24.88
C PRO A 86 -14.63 -16.25 -26.37
N THR A 87 -13.58 -16.92 -26.84
CA THR A 87 -13.60 -17.64 -28.11
C THR A 87 -14.66 -18.73 -27.97
N VAL A 88 -15.78 -18.50 -28.65
CA VAL A 88 -16.91 -19.40 -28.82
C VAL A 88 -16.41 -20.79 -29.25
N ALA A 89 -16.67 -21.81 -28.42
CA ALA A 89 -17.11 -23.15 -28.83
C ALA A 89 -17.20 -24.11 -27.61
N SER A 90 -18.38 -24.21 -27.01
CA SER A 90 -19.03 -25.51 -26.81
C SER A 90 -20.46 -25.24 -26.34
N ALA A 91 -21.40 -25.61 -27.21
CA ALA A 91 -22.82 -25.65 -26.94
C ALA A 91 -23.15 -26.67 -25.83
N ASP A 92 -24.36 -26.52 -25.30
CA ASP A 92 -25.15 -27.56 -24.64
C ASP A 92 -24.77 -27.97 -23.21
N HIS A 93 -25.13 -27.12 -22.24
CA HIS A 93 -25.90 -27.52 -21.05
C HIS A 93 -26.12 -26.32 -20.13
N ASP A 94 -27.33 -25.72 -20.09
CA ASP A 94 -28.03 -25.37 -18.84
C ASP A 94 -29.45 -24.76 -19.05
N LEU A 95 -30.21 -25.17 -20.07
CA LEU A 95 -31.61 -24.68 -20.24
C LEU A 95 -32.62 -25.39 -19.32
N ALA A 96 -32.20 -26.36 -18.51
CA ALA A 96 -33.09 -27.12 -17.63
C ALA A 96 -33.40 -26.41 -16.29
N GLN A 97 -32.67 -25.35 -15.91
CA GLN A 97 -32.88 -24.67 -14.62
C GLN A 97 -33.84 -23.47 -14.68
N ILE A 98 -34.24 -23.04 -15.88
CA ILE A 98 -35.07 -21.83 -16.05
C ILE A 98 -36.56 -22.10 -15.84
N PHE A 99 -37.03 -23.33 -16.08
CA PHE A 99 -38.46 -23.68 -15.97
C PHE A 99 -38.90 -24.18 -14.58
N THR A 100 -37.97 -24.54 -13.70
CA THR A 100 -38.30 -25.05 -12.35
C THR A 100 -38.63 -23.93 -11.37
N LYS A 101 -38.16 -22.69 -11.61
CA LYS A 101 -38.36 -21.55 -10.70
C LYS A 101 -39.65 -20.75 -10.90
N ARG A 102 -40.51 -21.12 -11.86
CA ARG A 102 -41.78 -20.39 -12.13
C ARG A 102 -43.04 -21.09 -11.62
N LYS A 103 -42.93 -22.19 -10.87
CA LYS A 103 -44.09 -22.98 -10.41
C LYS A 103 -44.52 -22.74 -8.95
N THR A 104 -43.93 -21.76 -8.25
CA THR A 104 -44.25 -21.46 -6.83
C THR A 104 -44.24 -19.96 -6.53
N ALA A 105 -45.13 -19.20 -7.15
CA ALA A 105 -45.64 -17.93 -6.59
C ALA A 105 -46.80 -17.43 -7.46
N GLY A 106 -48.02 -17.38 -6.90
CA GLY A 106 -49.17 -16.71 -7.53
C GLY A 106 -50.45 -17.54 -7.66
N SER A 107 -50.84 -18.28 -6.63
CA SER A 107 -52.26 -18.54 -6.35
C SER A 107 -52.61 -17.68 -5.15
N VAL A 108 -53.48 -16.68 -5.34
CA VAL A 108 -54.41 -16.02 -4.39
C VAL A 108 -54.89 -14.72 -5.05
N LEU A 109 -55.98 -14.83 -5.81
CA LEU A 109 -57.19 -13.99 -5.80
C LEU A 109 -58.03 -14.31 -7.04
#